data_AF-A0A950CQ79-F1
#
_entry.id   AF-A0A950CQ79-F1
#
_cell.length_a   1.000
_cell.length_b   1.000
_cell.length_c   1.000
_cell.angle_alpha   90.00
_cell.angle_beta   90.00
_cell.angle_gamma   90.00
#
_symmetry.space_group_name_H-M   'P 1'
#
loop_
_entity.id
_entity.type
_entity.pdbx_description
1 polymer ?
#
loop_
_entity_poly.entity_id
_entity_poly.type
_entity_poly.pdbx_seq_one_letter_code
_entity_poly.pdbx_strand_id
1 'polypeptide(L)' 'EALFIDDKEINVNAARALGMHGIVFKTASQLSSDISAFGLLPAAQ' A
#
# COMPACT_ATOMS: atom_id res chain seq x y z
N GLU A 1 2.52 9.09 -10.20
CA GLU A 1 1.99 8.78 -8.86
C GLU A 1 2.62 7.47 -8.38
N ALA A 2 2.72 7.25 -7.06
CA ALA A 2 3.40 6.10 -6.47
C ALA A 2 2.67 5.59 -5.21
N LEU A 3 2.84 4.29 -4.92
CA LEU A 3 2.33 3.62 -3.72
C LEU A 3 3.52 3.13 -2.88
N PHE A 4 3.62 3.62 -1.65
CA PHE A 4 4.65 3.22 -0.70
C PHE A 4 4.11 2.13 0.25
N ILE A 5 4.87 1.06 0.46
CA ILE A 5 4.49 -0.07 1.32
C ILE A 5 5.66 -0.35 2.26
N ASP A 6 5.39 -0.33 3.56
CA ASP A 6 6.37 -0.61 4.61
C ASP A 6 5.64 -1.22 5.82
N ASP A 7 6.28 -2.10 6.58
CA ASP A 7 5.68 -2.75 7.77
C ASP A 7 5.67 -1.83 9.00
N LYS A 8 6.45 -0.74 8.97
CA LYS A 8 6.51 0.24 10.04
C LYS A 8 5.59 1.42 9.76
N GLU A 9 4.64 1.62 10.67
CA GLU A 9 3.67 2.71 10.58
C GLU A 9 4.33 4.10 10.49
N ILE A 10 5.48 4.31 11.16
CA ILE A 10 6.21 5.57 11.08
C ILE A 10 6.70 5.90 9.66
N ASN A 11 7.16 4.91 8.91
CA ASN A 11 7.64 5.10 7.54
C ASN A 11 6.48 5.42 6.61
N VAL A 12 5.36 4.71 6.77
CA VAL A 12 4.15 4.95 5.98
C VAL A 12 3.56 6.33 6.26
N ASN A 13 3.55 6.76 7.52
CA ASN A 13 3.10 8.10 7.89
C ASN A 13 4.01 9.19 7.32
N ALA A 14 5.33 8.97 7.32
CA ALA A 14 6.26 9.88 6.64
C ALA A 14 5.98 9.95 5.13
N ALA A 15 5.72 8.82 4.47
CA ALA A 15 5.38 8.81 3.05
C ALA A 15 4.07 9.56 2.75
N ARG A 16 3.04 9.36 3.57
CA ARG A 16 1.76 10.08 3.47
C ARG A 16 1.94 11.58 3.68
N ALA A 17 2.79 12.00 4.62
CA ALA A 17 3.09 13.42 4.86
C ALA A 17 3.78 14.10 3.66
N LEU A 18 4.48 13.32 2.82
CA LEU A 18 5.08 13.78 1.57
C LEU A 18 4.10 13.75 0.38
N GLY A 19 2.83 13.40 0.60
CA GLY A 19 1.80 13.35 -0.44
C GLY A 19 1.75 12.03 -1.21
N MET A 20 2.41 10.97 -0.74
CA MET A 20 2.30 9.64 -1.35
C MET A 20 1.11 8.85 -0.80
N HIS A 21 0.59 7.92 -1.60
CA HIS A 21 -0.22 6.83 -1.06
C HIS A 21 0.67 5.88 -0.25
N GLY A 22 0.19 5.42 0.89
CA GLY A 22 0.96 4.57 1.80
C GLY A 22 0.11 3.47 2.44
N ILE A 23 0.61 2.23 2.45
CA ILE A 23 -0.01 1.07 3.12
C ILE A 23 0.95 0.51 4.17
N VAL A 24 0.45 0.30 5.39
CA VAL A 24 1.19 -0.44 6.42
C VAL A 24 1.03 -1.94 6.17
N PHE A 25 2.11 -2.61 5.83
CA PHE A 25 2.09 -4.05 5.60
C PHE A 25 1.87 -4.81 6.91
N LYS A 26 0.83 -5.65 6.95
CA LYS A 26 0.54 -6.53 8.09
C LYS A 26 0.53 -7.99 7.69
N THR A 27 -0.10 -8.31 6.57
CA THR A 27 -0.16 -9.65 5.99
C THR A 27 -0.28 -9.55 4.47
N ALA A 28 0.03 -10.64 3.76
CA ALA A 28 -0.17 -10.72 2.31
C ALA A 28 -1.64 -10.59 1.89
N SER A 29 -2.57 -11.14 2.68
CA SER A 29 -4.01 -11.05 2.42
C SER A 29 -4.50 -9.60 2.51
N GLN A 30 -4.11 -8.88 3.56
CA GLN A 30 -4.42 -7.45 3.71
C GLN A 30 -3.85 -6.65 2.54
N LEU A 31 -2.56 -6.86 2.22
CA LEU A 31 -1.92 -6.13 1.14
C LEU A 31 -2.64 -6.36 -0.19
N SER A 32 -2.96 -7.62 -0.53
CA SER A 32 -3.68 -7.97 -1.76
C SER A 32 -5.02 -7.21 -1.87
N SER A 33 -5.79 -7.17 -0.77
CA SER A 33 -7.03 -6.41 -0.73
C SER A 33 -6.79 -4.92 -0.94
N ASP A 34 -5.79 -4.33 -0.27
CA ASP A 34 -5.51 -2.89 -0.37
C ASP A 34 -5.03 -2.47 -1.75
N ILE A 35 -4.10 -3.22 -2.36
CA ILE A 35 -3.53 -2.89 -3.67
C ILE A 35 -4.55 -3.12 -4.81
N SER A 36 -5.57 -3.95 -4.59
CA SER A 36 -6.66 -4.14 -5.56
C SER A 36 -7.44 -2.85 -5.82
N ALA A 37 -7.61 -2.01 -4.79
CA ALA A 37 -8.27 -0.71 -4.92
C ALA A 37 -7.49 0.28 -5.80
N PHE A 38 -6.19 0.04 -6.01
CA PHE A 38 -5.33 0.84 -6.88
C PHE A 38 -5.22 0.26 -8.30
N GLY A 39 -5.90 -0.85 -8.61
CA GLY A 39 -5.80 -1.50 -9.91
C GLY A 39 -4.40 -2.06 -10.22
N LEU A 40 -3.59 -2.32 -9.19
CA LEU A 40 -2.21 -2.80 -9.32
C LEU A 40 -2.10 -4.34 -9.40
N LEU A 41 -3.23 -5.05 -9.23
CA LEU A 41 -3.30 -6.49 -9.43
C LEU A 41 -3.93 -6.79 -10.80
N PRO A 42 -3.46 -7.84 -11.49
CA PRO A 42 -4.14 -8.34 -12.67
C PRO A 42 -5.57 -8.77 -12.28
N ALA A 43 -6.51 -8.61 -13.23
CA ALA A 43 -7.82 -9.22 -13.10
C ALA A 43 -7.65 -10.72 -12.83
N ALA A 44 -8.38 -11.25 -11.85
CA ALA A 44 -8.39 -12.69 -11.59
C ALA A 44 -8.76 -13.41 -12.90
N GLN A 45 -7.86 -14.30 -13.35
CA GLN A 45 -8.07 -15.16 -14.52
C GLN A 45 -9.05 -16.28 -14.19
#